data_AF-A0A094ELS8-F1
#
_entry.id   AF-A0A094ELS8-F1
#
_cell.length_a   1.000
_cell.length_b   1.000
_cell.length_c   1.000
_cell.angle_alpha   90.00
_cell.angle_beta   90.00
_cell.angle_gamma   90.00
#
_symmetry.space_group_name_H-M   'P 1'
#
loop_
_entity.id
_entity.type
_entity.pdbx_description
1 polymer ?
#
loop_
_entity_poly.entity_id
_entity_poly.type
_entity_poly.pdbx_seq_one_letter_code
_entity_poly.pdbx_strand_id
1 'polypeptide(L)'
;MVGKLRLSTARQSFWEEGRFGSKSLKEFLPGLATKLECELNDIEKIKLVLRLETREVDFEMEAKREDIWEMAIATFRNEIKGARERGELKRVGVLVEPVVRKDGATTGGWDEDEEFEL
;
A
#
# COMPACT_ATOMS: atom_id res chain seq x y z
N MET A 1 -32.32 16.59 2.23
CA MET A 1 -30.87 16.83 2.36
C MET A 1 -30.15 15.55 1.96
N VAL A 2 -29.50 15.52 0.79
CA VAL A 2 -28.71 14.34 0.39
C VAL A 2 -27.31 14.57 0.95
N GLY A 3 -27.02 13.92 2.08
CA GLY A 3 -25.70 13.94 2.70
C GLY A 3 -24.69 13.35 1.71
N LYS A 4 -23.77 14.18 1.23
CA LYS A 4 -22.68 13.76 0.35
C LYS A 4 -21.72 12.93 1.21
N LEU A 5 -21.77 11.60 1.10
CA LEU A 5 -20.78 10.73 1.73
C LEU A 5 -19.39 11.18 1.27
N ARG A 6 -18.59 11.72 2.19
CA ARG A 6 -17.17 11.95 1.95
C ARG A 6 -16.47 10.60 2.12
N LEU A 7 -16.14 9.97 1.01
CA LEU A 7 -15.17 8.88 1.00
C LEU A 7 -13.85 9.46 1.54
N SER A 8 -13.34 8.89 2.63
CA SER A 8 -12.02 9.26 3.15
C SER A 8 -11.03 8.18 2.72
N THR A 9 -9.95 8.58 2.07
CA THR A 9 -8.90 7.67 1.62
C THR A 9 -7.80 7.63 2.65
N ALA A 10 -7.50 6.45 3.19
CA ALA A 10 -6.37 6.25 4.10
C ALA A 10 -5.16 5.73 3.32
N ARG A 11 -4.00 6.35 3.53
CA ARG A 11 -2.70 5.84 3.06
C ARG A 11 -1.92 5.34 4.26
N GLN A 12 -1.58 4.05 4.25
CA GLN A 12 -0.62 3.47 5.19
C GLN A 12 0.58 3.01 4.39
N SER A 13 1.79 3.17 4.93
CA SER A 13 3.03 2.83 4.23
C SER A 13 3.85 1.89 5.11
N PHE A 14 4.30 0.76 4.57
CA PHE A 14 5.15 -0.17 5.29
C PHE A 14 6.31 -0.63 4.43
N TRP A 15 7.47 -0.78 5.05
CA TRP A 15 8.65 -1.33 4.43
C TRP A 15 8.61 -2.85 4.49
N GLU A 16 8.81 -3.50 3.36
CA GLU A 16 9.09 -4.92 3.23
C GLU A 16 10.59 -5.10 2.96
N GLU A 17 11.28 -5.77 3.88
CA GLU A 17 12.70 -6.12 3.70
C GLU A 17 12.83 -7.28 2.70
N GLY A 18 12.85 -6.93 1.40
CA GLY A 18 13.39 -7.80 0.35
C GLY A 18 12.59 -9.08 -0.01
N ARG A 19 11.41 -9.32 0.60
CA ARG A 19 10.55 -10.48 0.28
C ARG A 19 9.48 -10.21 -0.80
N PHE A 20 9.58 -9.06 -1.44
CA PHE A 20 8.67 -8.66 -2.50
C PHE A 20 9.11 -9.29 -3.82
N GLY A 21 8.80 -10.57 -4.03
CA GLY A 21 9.36 -11.22 -5.22
C GLY A 21 8.97 -12.65 -5.53
N SER A 22 8.02 -13.27 -4.85
CA SER A 22 7.57 -14.63 -5.24
C SER A 22 6.05 -14.80 -5.29
N LYS A 23 5.28 -13.82 -4.80
CA LYS A 23 3.82 -13.90 -4.74
C LYS A 23 3.20 -13.21 -5.96
N SER A 24 2.15 -13.81 -6.52
CA SER A 24 1.20 -13.10 -7.38
C SER A 24 0.46 -12.02 -6.59
N LEU A 25 -0.16 -11.05 -7.26
CA LEU A 25 -0.99 -10.03 -6.63
C LEU A 25 -2.14 -10.70 -5.85
N LYS A 26 -2.75 -11.74 -6.43
CA LYS A 26 -3.78 -12.57 -5.77
C LYS A 26 -3.31 -13.20 -4.45
N GLU A 27 -2.05 -13.62 -4.35
CA GLU A 27 -1.48 -14.17 -3.11
C GLU A 27 -0.99 -13.09 -2.14
N PHE A 28 -0.67 -11.91 -2.66
CA PHE A 28 -0.19 -10.78 -1.88
C PHE A 28 -1.32 -10.05 -1.15
N LEU A 29 -2.42 -9.77 -1.85
CA LEU A 29 -3.53 -8.96 -1.37
C LEU A 29 -4.15 -9.47 -0.05
N PRO A 30 -4.42 -10.78 0.15
CA PRO A 30 -5.00 -11.26 1.41
C PRO A 30 -4.12 -10.93 2.62
N GLY A 31 -2.81 -11.14 2.50
CA GLY A 31 -1.87 -10.81 3.57
C GLY A 31 -1.79 -9.31 3.81
N LEU A 32 -1.88 -8.51 2.74
CA LEU A 32 -1.95 -7.06 2.84
C LEU A 32 -3.22 -6.59 3.57
N ALA A 33 -4.38 -7.10 3.20
CA ALA A 33 -5.66 -6.78 3.82
C ALA A 33 -5.69 -7.16 5.31
N THR A 34 -5.18 -8.35 5.67
CA THR A 34 -5.01 -8.75 7.08
C THR A 34 -4.12 -7.77 7.84
N LYS A 35 -3.00 -7.33 7.25
CA LYS A 35 -2.07 -6.38 7.89
C LYS A 35 -2.68 -4.99 8.09
N LEU A 36 -3.59 -4.58 7.21
CA LEU A 36 -4.27 -3.28 7.26
C LEU A 36 -5.58 -3.31 8.05
N GLU A 37 -6.01 -4.49 8.51
CA GLU A 37 -7.31 -4.72 9.14
C GLU A 37 -8.47 -4.20 8.28
N CYS A 38 -8.44 -4.47 6.96
CA CYS A 38 -9.47 -4.07 6.00
C CYS A 38 -9.93 -5.23 5.11
N GLU A 39 -11.02 -5.04 4.36
CA GLU A 39 -11.44 -6.01 3.35
C GLU A 39 -10.55 -5.91 2.09
N LEU A 40 -10.46 -7.01 1.33
CA LEU A 40 -9.70 -7.04 0.08
C LEU A 40 -10.19 -5.99 -0.94
N ASN A 41 -11.51 -5.77 -0.96
CA ASN A 41 -12.15 -4.83 -1.87
C ASN A 41 -11.94 -3.36 -1.46
N ASP A 42 -11.47 -3.10 -0.24
CA ASP A 42 -11.20 -1.75 0.25
C ASP A 42 -9.86 -1.22 -0.27
N ILE A 43 -8.93 -2.11 -0.64
CA ILE A 43 -7.65 -1.75 -1.24
C ILE A 43 -7.90 -1.37 -2.71
N GLU A 44 -7.88 -0.08 -3.02
CA GLU A 44 -8.11 0.42 -4.37
C GLU A 44 -6.84 0.39 -5.21
N LYS A 45 -5.74 0.83 -4.60
CA LYS A 45 -4.45 0.99 -5.26
C LYS A 45 -3.32 0.55 -4.35
N ILE A 46 -2.21 0.24 -4.98
CA ILE A 46 -0.95 -0.08 -4.32
C ILE A 46 0.13 0.71 -5.02
N LYS A 47 0.89 1.49 -4.23
CA LYS A 47 2.15 2.05 -4.67
C LYS A 47 3.30 1.21 -4.13
N LEU A 48 4.25 0.91 -4.99
CA LEU A 48 5.46 0.16 -4.71
C LEU A 48 6.64 1.06 -4.96
N VAL A 49 7.61 1.10 -4.06
CA VAL A 49 8.86 1.83 -4.26
C VAL A 49 10.03 0.93 -3.95
N LEU A 50 10.84 0.63 -4.95
CA LEU A 50 12.15 0.03 -4.77
C LEU A 50 13.16 1.13 -4.48
N ARG A 51 13.76 1.09 -3.28
CA ARG A 51 14.89 1.94 -2.91
C ARG A 51 16.17 1.13 -2.99
N LEU A 52 17.07 1.57 -3.87
CA LEU A 52 18.47 1.14 -3.96
C LEU A 52 19.36 2.24 -3.38
N GLU A 53 20.65 1.97 -3.24
CA GLU A 53 21.62 2.95 -2.71
C GLU A 53 21.67 4.25 -3.52
N THR A 54 21.56 4.15 -4.85
CA THR A 54 21.81 5.25 -5.79
C THR A 54 20.56 5.74 -6.52
N ARG A 55 19.43 5.05 -6.38
CA ARG A 55 18.19 5.35 -7.10
C ARG A 55 16.95 4.77 -6.44
N GLU A 56 15.81 5.36 -6.79
CA GLU A 56 14.48 4.86 -6.44
C GLU A 56 13.69 4.59 -7.72
N VAL A 57 12.87 3.54 -7.70
CA VAL A 57 11.94 3.19 -8.78
C VAL A 57 10.58 2.94 -8.16
N ASP A 58 9.56 3.66 -8.61
CA ASP A 58 8.20 3.50 -8.11
C ASP A 58 7.18 3.08 -9.18
N PHE A 59 6.14 2.39 -8.71
CA PHE A 59 4.98 1.99 -9.49
C PHE A 59 3.72 2.25 -8.68
N GLU A 60 2.71 2.90 -9.25
CA GLU A 60 1.35 2.96 -8.69
C GLU A 60 0.41 2.17 -9.60
N MET A 61 -0.37 1.27 -9.02
CA MET A 61 -1.31 0.42 -9.76
C MET A 61 -2.63 0.24 -9.00
N GLU A 62 -3.71 -0.06 -9.72
CA GLU A 62 -4.94 -0.53 -9.11
C GLU A 62 -4.76 -1.95 -8.55
N ALA A 63 -5.41 -2.28 -7.44
CA ALA A 63 -5.28 -3.57 -6.77
C ALA A 63 -5.80 -4.78 -7.59
N LYS A 64 -6.36 -4.56 -8.78
CA LYS A 64 -6.84 -5.61 -9.69
C LYS A 64 -5.91 -5.85 -10.89
N ARG A 65 -4.84 -5.07 -11.03
CA ARG A 65 -3.96 -5.05 -12.21
C ARG A 65 -2.77 -5.98 -12.01
N GLU A 66 -3.02 -7.28 -12.13
CA GLU A 66 -1.97 -8.32 -12.07
C GLU A 66 -0.88 -8.12 -13.14
N ASP A 67 -1.25 -7.63 -14.32
CA ASP A 67 -0.31 -7.31 -15.41
C ASP A 67 0.72 -6.25 -15.00
N ILE A 68 0.29 -5.20 -14.30
CA ILE A 68 1.16 -4.14 -13.80
C ILE A 68 1.98 -4.64 -12.60
N TRP A 69 1.40 -5.50 -11.78
CA TRP A 69 2.11 -6.16 -10.69
C TRP A 69 3.29 -7.00 -11.19
N GLU A 70 3.06 -7.88 -12.16
CA GLU A 70 4.10 -8.70 -12.76
C GLU A 70 5.20 -7.84 -13.39
N MET A 71 4.83 -6.75 -14.07
CA MET A 71 5.77 -5.79 -14.65
C MET A 71 6.61 -5.09 -13.57
N ALA A 72 6.01 -4.67 -12.46
CA ALA A 72 6.71 -4.05 -11.35
C ALA A 72 7.70 -5.02 -10.70
N ILE A 73 7.29 -6.27 -10.46
CA ILE A 73 8.16 -7.33 -9.91
C ILE A 73 9.34 -7.62 -10.86
N ALA A 74 9.06 -7.76 -12.16
CA ALA A 74 10.10 -8.00 -13.17
C ALA A 74 11.10 -6.83 -13.23
N THR A 75 10.60 -5.60 -13.22
CA THR A 75 11.42 -4.39 -13.18
C THR A 75 12.29 -4.36 -11.93
N PHE A 76 11.72 -4.55 -10.75
CA PHE A 76 12.47 -4.54 -9.50
C PHE A 76 13.57 -5.61 -9.47
N ARG A 77 13.28 -6.82 -9.96
CA ARG A 77 14.29 -7.89 -10.09
C ARG A 77 15.44 -7.48 -11.01
N ASN A 78 15.15 -6.87 -12.17
CA ASN A 78 16.17 -6.40 -13.11
C ASN A 78 17.00 -5.27 -12.50
N GLU A 79 16.37 -4.36 -11.78
CA GLU A 79 17.02 -3.21 -11.14
C GLU A 79 17.97 -3.64 -10.02
N ILE A 80 17.55 -4.62 -9.20
CA ILE A 80 18.37 -5.26 -8.17
C ILE A 80 19.53 -6.03 -8.81
N LYS A 81 19.27 -6.80 -9.87
CA LYS A 81 20.31 -7.53 -10.60
C LYS A 81 21.37 -6.58 -11.17
N GLY A 82 20.94 -5.51 -11.84
CA GLY A 82 21.86 -4.50 -12.38
C GLY A 82 22.67 -3.79 -11.29
N ALA A 83 22.05 -3.44 -10.16
CA ALA A 83 22.77 -2.86 -9.02
C ALA A 83 23.80 -3.83 -8.43
N ARG A 84 23.49 -5.13 -8.41
CA ARG A 84 24.44 -6.18 -8.00
C ARG A 84 25.63 -6.26 -8.95
N GLU A 85 25.39 -6.26 -10.25
CA GLU A 85 26.43 -6.33 -11.28
C GLU A 85 27.36 -5.10 -11.25
N ARG A 86 26.84 -3.94 -10.87
CA ARG A 86 27.64 -2.72 -10.66
C ARG A 86 28.35 -2.62 -9.31
N GLY A 87 28.11 -3.56 -8.38
CA GLY A 87 28.67 -3.50 -7.03
C GLY A 87 28.01 -2.46 -6.11
N GLU A 88 26.81 -1.98 -6.45
CA GLU A 88 26.06 -0.93 -5.75
C GLU A 88 25.05 -1.50 -4.73
N LEU A 89 24.97 -2.82 -4.60
CA LEU A 89 23.94 -3.49 -3.79
C LEU A 89 24.34 -3.55 -2.30
N LYS A 90 24.23 -2.42 -1.58
CA LYS A 90 24.43 -2.36 -0.13
C LYS A 90 23.15 -2.44 0.67
N ARG A 91 22.10 -1.77 0.21
CA ARG A 91 20.76 -1.76 0.83
C ARG A 91 19.70 -1.86 -0.25
N VAL A 92 18.71 -2.71 -0.01
CA VAL A 92 17.52 -2.88 -0.86
C VAL A 92 16.31 -2.80 0.06
N GLY A 93 15.46 -1.81 -0.17
CA GLY A 93 14.18 -1.68 0.53
C GLY A 93 13.04 -1.65 -0.47
N VAL A 94 11.93 -2.33 -0.17
CA VAL A 94 10.70 -2.17 -0.93
C VAL A 94 9.65 -1.56 -0.02
N LEU A 95 9.20 -0.36 -0.34
CA LEU A 95 8.05 0.26 0.30
C LEU A 95 6.79 -0.21 -0.41
N VAL A 96 5.77 -0.55 0.38
CA VAL A 96 4.42 -0.78 -0.12
C VAL A 96 3.49 0.23 0.55
N GLU A 97 2.76 1.00 -0.25
CA GLU A 97 1.81 2.01 0.17
C GLU A 97 0.43 1.70 -0.42
N PRO A 98 -0.40 0.91 0.29
CA PRO A 98 -1.81 0.73 -0.06
C PRO A 98 -2.61 2.03 0.08
N VAL A 99 -3.54 2.21 -0.84
CA VAL A 99 -4.59 3.22 -0.81
C VAL A 99 -5.89 2.49 -0.49
N VAL A 100 -6.40 2.69 0.73
CA VAL A 100 -7.61 2.02 1.21
C VAL A 100 -8.76 3.01 1.21
N ARG A 101 -9.87 2.62 0.59
CA ARG A 101 -11.14 3.31 0.73
C ARG A 101 -11.67 3.01 2.14
N LYS A 102 -11.78 4.02 2.99
CA LYS A 102 -12.57 3.88 4.21
C LYS A 102 -14.00 4.26 3.88
N ASP A 103 -14.90 3.29 4.00
CA ASP A 103 -16.30 3.60 4.23
C ASP A 103 -16.38 4.29 5.60
N GLY A 104 -16.81 5.55 5.60
CA GLY A 104 -16.92 6.31 6.84
C GLY A 104 -18.09 5.77 7.67
N ALA A 105 -17.81 5.00 8.73
CA ALA A 105 -18.55 5.03 10.00
C ALA A 105 -17.98 4.06 11.05
N THR A 106 -17.29 4.60 12.05
CA THR A 106 -17.46 4.20 13.47
C THR A 106 -16.81 5.27 14.35
N THR A 107 -17.39 6.47 14.37
CA THR A 107 -17.38 7.24 15.62
C THR A 107 -18.35 6.53 16.54
N GLY A 108 -17.82 5.84 17.54
CA GLY A 108 -18.62 5.28 18.63
C GLY A 108 -19.56 6.34 19.18
N GLY A 109 -20.82 5.97 19.38
CA GLY A 109 -21.77 6.84 20.04
C GLY A 109 -21.45 7.04 21.53
N TRP A 110 -22.09 8.07 22.06
CA TRP A 110 -22.35 8.39 23.47
C TRP A 110 -21.22 9.11 24.22
N ASP A 111 -21.16 10.44 24.09
CA ASP A 111 -21.56 11.38 25.16
C ASP A 111 -21.49 12.82 24.62
N GLU A 112 -22.59 13.29 24.05
CA GLU A 112 -22.88 14.73 23.95
C GLU A 112 -24.16 14.97 24.74
N ASP A 113 -24.07 14.92 26.06
CA ASP A 113 -25.06 15.52 26.97
C ASP A 113 -24.32 15.94 28.25
N GLU A 114 -23.76 17.16 28.25
CA GLU A 114 -23.80 18.03 29.44
C GLU A 114 -23.52 19.47 29.02
N GLU A 115 -24.61 20.13 28.65
CA GLU A 115 -24.81 21.57 28.72
C GLU A 115 -24.50 22.04 30.15
N PHE A 116 -23.43 22.82 30.34
CA PHE A 116 -23.33 23.74 31.46
C PHE A 116 -23.33 25.17 30.91
N GLU A 117 -24.43 25.87 31.17
CA GLU A 117 -24.51 27.32 31.09
C GLU A 117 -23.47 27.96 32.04
N LEU A 118 -22.87 29.07 31.61
CA LEU A 118 -21.98 29.92 32.42
C LEU A 118 -22.77 30.75 33.45
#